data_AF-A0AAV4JKS3-F1
#
_entry.id   AF-A0AAV4JKS3-F1
#
_cell.length_a   1.000
_cell.length_b   1.000
_cell.length_c   1.000
_cell.angle_alpha   90.00
_cell.angle_beta   90.00
_cell.angle_gamma   90.00
#
_symmetry.space_group_name_H-M   'P 1'
#
loop_
_entity.id
_entity.type
_entity.pdbx_description
1 polymer ?
#
loop_
_entity_poly.entity_id
_entity_poly.type
_entity_poly.pdbx_seq_one_letter_code
_entity_poly.pdbx_strand_id
1 'polypeptide(L)'
;MLPKAKRERKLAWMKEEILKLMKERKKYKGTENEELDRQVRKECIEAKEDWLNYNCYLIEELSKDNKPRQMYEEIKKFTSNKIKVGGNIKNEKGEILMETEQIIKR
;
A
#
# COMPACT_ATOMS: atom_id res chain seq x y z
N MET A 1 -25.42 14.90 1.86
CA MET A 1 -24.48 13.86 2.32
C MET A 1 -23.67 13.40 1.10
N LEU A 2 -22.34 13.45 1.15
CA LEU A 2 -21.49 12.96 0.05
C LEU A 2 -21.38 11.42 0.11
N PRO A 3 -21.52 10.69 -1.01
CA PRO A 3 -21.35 9.24 -1.02
C PRO A 3 -19.93 8.88 -0.56
N LYS A 4 -19.80 8.07 0.48
CA LYS A 4 -18.50 7.55 0.90
C LYS A 4 -18.00 6.58 -0.17
N ALA A 5 -17.03 7.01 -0.98
CA ALA A 5 -16.35 6.14 -1.92
C ALA A 5 -15.84 4.90 -1.18
N LYS A 6 -16.26 3.70 -1.63
CA LYS A 6 -15.75 2.43 -1.09
C LYS A 6 -14.26 2.35 -1.38
N ARG A 7 -13.44 2.59 -0.35
CA ARG A 7 -11.99 2.42 -0.42
C ARG A 7 -11.66 0.94 -0.33
N GLU A 8 -11.88 0.19 -1.41
CA GLU A 8 -11.31 -1.15 -1.55
C GLU A 8 -9.88 -1.03 -2.04
N ARG A 9 -8.98 -0.54 -1.18
CA ARG A 9 -7.55 -0.77 -1.40
C ARG A 9 -7.29 -2.24 -1.06
N LYS A 10 -7.52 -3.11 -2.04
CA LYS A 10 -7.05 -4.50 -1.96
C LYS A 10 -5.53 -4.43 -1.89
N LEU A 11 -4.97 -4.91 -0.79
CA LEU A 11 -3.53 -5.08 -0.67
C LEU A 11 -3.11 -6.08 -1.76
N ALA A 12 -2.05 -5.77 -2.50
CA ALA A 12 -1.66 -6.56 -3.67
C ALA A 12 -1.32 -8.03 -3.35
N TRP A 13 -0.93 -8.31 -2.11
CA TRP A 13 -0.66 -9.65 -1.58
C TRP A 13 -1.91 -10.41 -1.11
N MET A 14 -3.06 -9.73 -0.98
CA MET A 14 -4.21 -10.27 -0.27
C MET A 14 -5.13 -11.02 -1.24
N LYS A 15 -4.91 -12.35 -1.32
CA LYS A 15 -5.72 -13.29 -2.12
C LYS A 15 -7.18 -13.31 -1.65
N GLU A 16 -8.08 -13.72 -2.54
CA GLU A 16 -9.53 -13.75 -2.27
C GLU A 16 -9.91 -14.69 -1.12
N GLU A 17 -9.11 -15.73 -0.90
CA GLU A 17 -9.27 -16.70 0.18
C GLU A 17 -9.01 -16.06 1.56
N ILE A 18 -7.98 -15.21 1.67
CA ILE A 18 -7.67 -14.47 2.90
C ILE A 18 -8.76 -13.44 3.21
N LEU A 19 -9.31 -12.82 2.17
CA LEU A 19 -10.46 -11.93 2.31
C LEU A 19 -11.70 -12.67 2.86
N LYS A 20 -11.92 -13.92 2.45
CA LYS A 20 -13.00 -14.77 2.99
C LYS A 20 -12.73 -15.13 4.46
N LEU A 21 -11.52 -15.58 4.78
CA LEU A 21 -11.10 -15.89 6.15
C LEU A 21 -11.19 -14.68 7.10
N MET A 22 -10.78 -13.49 6.64
CA MET A 22 -10.93 -12.25 7.41
C MET A 22 -12.41 -11.87 7.63
N LYS A 23 -13.27 -12.11 6.64
CA LYS A 23 -14.73 -11.89 6.79
C LYS A 23 -15.34 -12.87 7.77
N GLU A 24 -14.91 -14.13 7.77
CA GLU A 24 -15.34 -15.14 8.74
C GLU A 24 -14.89 -14.78 10.14
N ARG A 25 -13.62 -14.43 10.35
CA ARG A 25 -13.13 -13.88 11.63
C ARG A 25 -13.99 -12.72 12.13
N LYS A 26 -14.41 -11.82 11.23
CA LYS A 26 -15.27 -10.68 11.59
C LYS A 26 -16.64 -11.12 12.11
N LYS A 27 -17.17 -12.27 11.68
CA LYS A 27 -18.45 -12.83 12.17
C LYS A 27 -18.32 -13.37 13.59
N TYR A 28 -17.16 -13.91 13.97
CA TYR A 28 -16.88 -14.43 15.31
C TYR A 28 -16.38 -13.35 16.30
N LYS A 29 -16.48 -12.06 15.93
CA LYS A 29 -16.00 -10.96 16.78
C LYS A 29 -16.87 -10.85 18.04
N GLY A 30 -16.36 -11.33 19.17
CA GLY A 30 -17.06 -11.39 20.46
C GLY A 30 -17.17 -12.80 21.04
N THR A 31 -16.73 -13.82 20.31
CA THR A 31 -16.55 -15.19 20.79
C THR A 31 -15.06 -15.53 20.67
N GLU A 32 -14.48 -16.06 21.73
CA GLU A 32 -13.04 -16.36 21.78
C GLU A 32 -12.76 -17.63 20.96
N ASN A 33 -12.60 -17.47 19.65
CA ASN A 33 -12.14 -18.54 18.77
C ASN A 33 -10.67 -18.30 18.42
N GLU A 34 -9.81 -18.63 19.39
CA GLU A 34 -8.34 -18.46 19.28
C GLU A 34 -7.75 -19.25 18.11
N GLU A 35 -8.33 -20.41 17.78
CA GLU A 35 -7.88 -21.27 16.70
C GLU A 35 -8.10 -20.61 15.34
N LEU A 36 -9.28 -20.03 15.11
CA LEU A 36 -9.58 -19.27 13.91
C LEU A 36 -8.72 -18.00 13.82
N ASP A 37 -8.47 -17.31 14.94
CA ASP A 37 -7.56 -16.16 14.95
C ASP A 37 -6.12 -16.55 14.58
N ARG A 38 -5.62 -17.66 15.13
CA ARG A 38 -4.29 -18.20 14.80
C ARG A 38 -4.20 -18.60 13.33
N GLN A 39 -5.22 -19.26 12.79
CA GLN A 39 -5.26 -19.67 11.39
C GLN A 39 -5.27 -18.46 10.46
N VAL A 40 -6.11 -17.45 10.72
CA VAL A 40 -6.13 -16.23 9.91
C VAL A 40 -4.77 -15.52 9.96
N ARG A 41 -4.12 -15.43 11.13
CA ARG A 41 -2.79 -14.83 11.23
C ARG A 41 -1.75 -15.60 10.41
N LYS A 42 -1.73 -16.93 10.50
CA LYS A 42 -0.81 -17.79 9.76
C LYS A 42 -0.97 -17.58 8.25
N GLU A 43 -2.19 -17.70 7.74
CA GLU A 43 -2.49 -17.51 6.30
C GLU A 43 -2.13 -16.11 5.79
N CYS A 44 -2.33 -15.09 6.63
CA CYS A 44 -1.91 -13.73 6.28
C CYS A 44 -0.39 -13.57 6.20
N ILE A 45 0.36 -14.25 7.08
CA ILE A 45 1.82 -14.23 7.08
C ILE A 45 2.33 -14.97 5.84
N GLU A 46 1.87 -16.20 5.62
CA GLU A 46 2.30 -17.05 4.50
C GLU A 46 2.04 -16.38 3.15
N ALA A 47 0.83 -15.86 2.91
CA ALA A 47 0.56 -15.19 1.64
C ALA A 47 1.32 -13.88 1.45
N LYS A 48 1.67 -13.18 2.54
CA LYS A 48 2.51 -11.98 2.44
C LYS A 48 3.94 -12.37 2.11
N GLU A 49 4.47 -13.43 2.70
CA GLU A 49 5.80 -13.98 2.41
C GLU A 49 5.87 -14.50 0.97
N ASP A 50 4.91 -15.32 0.53
CA ASP A 50 4.80 -15.81 -0.84
C ASP A 50 4.79 -14.66 -1.85
N TRP A 51 3.99 -13.63 -1.58
CA TRP A 51 3.91 -12.48 -2.44
C TRP A 51 5.25 -11.72 -2.50
N LEU A 52 5.92 -11.51 -1.37
CA LEU A 52 7.24 -10.86 -1.34
C LEU A 52 8.28 -11.70 -2.09
N ASN A 53 8.33 -13.01 -1.85
CA ASN A 53 9.25 -13.94 -2.49
C ASN A 53 9.06 -13.96 -4.01
N TYR A 54 7.81 -13.98 -4.48
CA TYR A 54 7.50 -13.91 -5.90
C TYR A 54 7.99 -12.60 -6.54
N ASN A 55 7.79 -11.47 -5.87
CA ASN A 55 8.28 -10.18 -6.38
C ASN A 55 9.81 -10.10 -6.41
N CYS A 56 10.49 -10.66 -5.40
CA CYS A 56 11.96 -10.77 -5.40
C CYS A 56 12.46 -11.61 -6.58
N TYR A 57 11.87 -12.80 -6.78
CA TYR A 57 12.18 -13.67 -7.91
C TYR A 57 12.00 -12.95 -9.26
N LEU A 58 10.87 -12.25 -9.43
CA LEU A 58 10.58 -11.52 -10.66
C LEU A 58 11.62 -10.41 -10.93
N ILE A 59 12.04 -9.68 -9.90
CA ILE A 59 13.11 -8.68 -10.03
C ILE A 59 14.43 -9.32 -10.44
N GLU A 60 14.79 -10.45 -9.85
CA GLU A 60 16.01 -11.18 -10.19
C GLU A 60 15.99 -11.68 -11.64
N GLU A 61 14.85 -12.17 -12.13
CA GLU A 61 14.69 -12.55 -13.54
C GLU A 61 14.80 -11.34 -14.47
N LEU A 62 14.12 -10.24 -14.16
CA LEU A 62 14.20 -9.02 -14.97
C LEU A 62 15.62 -8.43 -15.00
N SER A 63 16.38 -8.61 -13.92
CA SER A 63 17.80 -8.26 -13.84
C SER A 63 18.64 -9.14 -14.76
N LYS A 64 18.45 -10.47 -14.71
CA LYS A 64 19.12 -11.43 -15.60
C LYS A 64 18.81 -11.18 -17.09
N ASP A 65 17.57 -10.82 -17.39
CA ASP A 65 17.09 -10.49 -18.74
C ASP A 65 17.54 -9.10 -19.24
N ASN A 66 18.26 -8.34 -18.42
CA ASN A 66 18.72 -6.98 -18.72
C ASN A 66 17.56 -6.03 -19.10
N LYS A 67 16.43 -6.10 -18.37
CA LYS A 67 15.22 -5.26 -18.56
C LYS A 67 15.07 -4.23 -17.43
N PRO A 68 15.96 -3.22 -17.33
CA PRO A 68 16.01 -2.31 -16.18
C PRO A 68 14.76 -1.46 -16.00
N ARG A 69 14.06 -1.13 -17.10
CA ARG A 69 12.81 -0.35 -17.04
C ARG A 69 11.68 -1.12 -16.36
N GLN A 70 11.50 -2.39 -16.74
CA GLN A 70 10.46 -3.24 -16.15
C GLN A 70 10.80 -3.55 -14.69
N MET A 71 12.07 -3.80 -14.38
CA MET A 71 12.54 -3.95 -13.02
C MET A 71 12.21 -2.72 -12.16
N TYR A 72 12.49 -1.51 -12.66
CA TYR A 72 12.14 -0.28 -11.95
C TYR A 72 10.64 -0.11 -11.73
N GLU A 73 9.82 -0.48 -12.72
CA GLU A 73 8.36 -0.43 -12.61
C GLU A 73 7.84 -1.39 -11.54
N GLU A 74 8.37 -2.62 -11.45
CA GLU A 74 8.07 -3.55 -10.35
C GLU A 74 8.54 -2.98 -9.00
N ILE A 75 9.75 -2.41 -8.95
CA ILE A 75 10.30 -1.77 -7.74
C ILE A 75 9.39 -0.66 -7.22
N LYS A 76 8.86 0.13 -8.14
CA LYS A 76 7.98 1.24 -7.83
C LYS A 76 6.65 0.79 -7.24
N LYS A 77 6.13 -0.38 -7.62
CA LYS A 77 4.84 -0.89 -7.10
C LYS A 77 4.88 -1.15 -5.59
N PHE A 78 6.03 -1.53 -5.03
CA PHE A 78 6.18 -1.75 -3.59
C PHE A 78 6.77 -0.56 -2.81
N THR A 79 7.61 0.27 -3.45
CA THR A 79 8.24 1.43 -2.79
C THR A 79 7.40 2.71 -2.83
N SER A 80 6.31 2.78 -3.60
CA SER A 80 5.47 3.97 -3.79
C SER A 80 4.64 4.36 -2.53
N ASN A 81 5.32 4.61 -1.42
CA ASN A 81 4.89 5.57 -0.43
C ASN A 81 5.26 6.96 -0.97
N LYS A 82 4.41 7.54 -1.83
CA LYS A 82 4.51 8.98 -2.08
C LYS A 82 4.30 9.67 -0.74
N ILE A 83 5.38 10.15 -0.12
CA ILE A 83 5.31 11.16 0.92
C ILE A 83 4.46 12.27 0.30
N LYS A 84 3.29 12.55 0.90
CA LYS A 84 2.53 13.73 0.51
C LYS A 84 3.35 14.93 0.95
N VAL A 85 4.24 15.41 0.10
CA VAL A 85 4.90 16.69 0.29
C VAL A 85 3.85 17.75 -0.01
N GLY A 86 2.91 17.91 0.93
CA GLY A 86 2.01 19.06 0.99
C GLY A 86 2.77 20.22 1.58
N GLY A 87 3.80 20.68 0.86
CA GLY A 87 4.52 21.90 1.22
C GLY A 87 3.73 23.08 0.69
N ASN A 88 2.92 23.70 1.54
CA ASN A 88 2.42 25.02 1.25
C ASN A 88 3.63 25.97 1.24
N ILE A 89 3.82 26.74 0.17
CA ILE A 89 4.86 27.77 0.11
C ILE A 89 4.49 28.82 1.15
N LYS A 90 5.36 29.02 2.15
CA LYS A 90 5.16 30.00 3.22
C LYS A 90 6.20 31.11 3.13
N ASN A 91 5.79 32.34 3.43
CA ASN A 91 6.70 33.46 3.58
C ASN A 91 7.46 33.36 4.93
N GLU A 92 8.48 34.19 5.17
CA GLU A 92 9.25 34.24 6.43
C GLU A 92 8.37 34.53 7.66
N LYS A 93 7.17 35.09 7.44
CA LYS A 93 6.13 35.34 8.45
C LYS A 93 5.13 34.19 8.64
N GLY A 94 5.28 33.08 7.93
CA GLY A 94 4.47 31.86 8.10
C GLY A 94 3.13 31.82 7.36
N GLU A 95 2.80 32.83 6.56
CA GLU A 95 1.56 32.91 5.76
C GLU A 95 1.66 32.05 4.49
N ILE A 96 0.57 31.36 4.13
CA ILE A 96 0.49 30.44 2.99
C ILE A 96 0.21 31.23 1.71
N LEU A 97 1.15 31.22 0.78
CA LEU A 97 1.04 31.90 -0.51
C LEU A 97 0.23 31.02 -1.47
N MET A 98 -0.97 31.48 -1.83
CA MET A 98 -1.86 30.78 -2.77
C MET A 98 -1.81 31.36 -4.19
N GLU A 99 -1.20 32.53 -4.38
CA GLU A 99 -1.18 33.26 -5.67
C GLU A 99 0.19 33.18 -6.37
N THR A 100 0.15 33.00 -7.68
CA THR A 100 1.32 32.74 -8.54
C THR A 100 2.27 33.94 -8.66
N GLU A 101 1.75 35.16 -8.54
CA GLU A 101 2.52 36.40 -8.65
C GLU A 101 3.46 36.65 -7.46
N GLN A 102 3.13 36.12 -6.28
CA GLN A 102 3.92 36.28 -5.05
C GLN A 102 5.11 35.31 -4.98
N ILE A 103 5.11 34.25 -5.81
CA ILE A 103 6.18 33.24 -5.85
C ILE A 103 7.39 33.74 -6.65
N ILE A 104 7.19 34.65 -7.60
CA ILE A 104 8.23 35.13 -8.54
C ILE A 104 9.09 36.25 -7.94
N LYS A 105 8.58 37.02 -6.97
CA LYS A 105 9.31 38.13 -6.31
C LYS A 105 10.20 37.68 -5.14
N ARG A 106 10.91 36.57 -5.30
CA ARG A 106 11.96 36.18 -4.35
C ARG A 106 13.28 36.84 -4.69
#